data_AF-A0A7W1ZDM5-F1
#
_entry.id   AF-A0A7W1ZDM5-F1
#
_cell.length_a   1.000
_cell.length_b   1.000
_cell.length_c   1.000
_cell.angle_alpha   90.00
_cell.angle_beta   90.00
_cell.angle_gamma   90.00
#
_symmetry.space_group_name_H-M   'P 1'
#
loop_
_entity.id
_entity.type
_entity.pdbx_description
1 polymer ?
#
loop_
_entity_poly.entity_id
_entity_poly.type
_entity_poly.pdbx_seq_one_letter_code
_entity_poly.pdbx_strand_id
1 'polypeptide(L)' 'MLPKTASYYFCKPDIPRGLDAEALAIQANKAGLNGNVFKSVNEALKAAKKSASKDDLVFVGGSTFVVAEVV' A
#
# COMPACT_ATOMS: atom_id res chain seq x y z
N MET A 1 15.11 6.03 -2.03
CA MET A 1 14.01 6.51 -1.15
C MET A 1 12.72 6.58 -1.96
N LEU A 2 11.56 6.36 -1.33
CA LEU A 2 10.25 6.50 -2.00
C LEU A 2 9.81 7.98 -2.08
N PRO A 3 9.05 8.37 -3.13
CA PRO A 3 8.66 9.77 -3.36
C PRO A 3 7.69 10.29 -2.30
N LYS A 4 7.95 11.48 -1.74
CA LYS A 4 7.04 12.09 -0.74
C LYS A 4 5.71 12.54 -1.35
N THR A 5 5.73 12.86 -2.64
CA THR A 5 4.59 13.33 -3.43
C THR A 5 3.95 12.18 -4.20
N ALA A 6 3.47 11.16 -3.49
CA ALA A 6 2.75 10.03 -4.07
C ALA A 6 1.57 9.64 -3.18
N SER A 7 0.57 9.00 -3.77
CA SER A 7 -0.58 8.43 -3.04
C SER A 7 -0.19 7.07 -2.48
N TYR A 8 -0.14 6.94 -1.15
CA TYR A 8 0.18 5.68 -0.48
C TYR A 8 -1.08 4.93 -0.03
N TYR A 9 -1.05 3.61 -0.22
CA TYR A 9 -2.11 2.68 0.13
C TYR A 9 -1.51 1.56 0.99
N PHE A 10 -1.67 1.67 2.31
CA PHE A 10 -1.13 0.73 3.27
C PHE A 10 -2.11 -0.42 3.49
N CYS A 11 -1.61 -1.65 3.44
CA CYS A 11 -2.38 -2.85 3.67
C CYS A 11 -1.49 -3.94 4.27
N LYS A 12 -2.14 -4.97 4.81
CA LYS A 12 -1.50 -6.16 5.33
C LYS A 12 -1.89 -7.36 4.45
N PRO A 13 -0.93 -8.19 4.00
CA PRO A 13 -1.24 -9.47 3.38
C PRO A 13 -1.86 -10.42 4.41
N ASP A 14 -2.73 -11.33 3.97
CA ASP A 14 -3.44 -12.32 4.76
C ASP A 14 -2.52 -13.46 5.22
N ILE A 15 -1.51 -13.10 5.99
CA ILE A 15 -0.57 -14.01 6.65
C ILE A 15 -0.36 -13.58 8.11
N PRO A 16 -0.15 -14.52 9.04
CA PRO A 16 0.03 -14.21 10.47
C PRO A 16 1.20 -13.25 10.75
N ARG A 17 2.26 -13.29 9.94
CA ARG A 17 3.48 -12.47 10.11
C ARG A 17 3.37 -11.07 9.49
N GLY A 18 2.26 -10.72 8.84
CA GLY A 18 2.08 -9.40 8.24
C GLY A 18 2.07 -8.29 9.31
N LEU A 19 2.84 -7.23 9.08
CA LEU A 19 2.76 -6.02 9.90
C LEU A 19 1.37 -5.41 9.77
N ASP A 20 0.81 -4.98 10.88
CA ASP A 20 -0.46 -4.25 10.94
C ASP A 20 -0.42 -2.99 10.05
N ALA A 21 -1.49 -2.74 9.31
CA ALA A 21 -1.49 -1.72 8.26
C ALA A 21 -1.50 -0.30 8.85
N GLU A 22 -2.14 -0.11 10.01
CA GLU A 22 -2.15 1.11 10.80
C GLU A 22 -0.76 1.37 11.38
N ALA A 23 -0.10 0.34 11.94
CA ALA A 23 1.26 0.45 12.43
C ALA A 23 2.24 0.85 11.31
N LEU A 24 2.09 0.26 10.10
CA LEU A 24 2.88 0.63 8.93
C LEU A 24 2.65 2.09 8.53
N ALA A 25 1.38 2.54 8.48
CA ALA A 25 1.04 3.91 8.14
C ALA A 25 1.64 4.92 9.14
N ILE A 26 1.63 4.62 10.45
CA ILE A 26 2.25 5.47 11.47
C ILE A 26 3.76 5.63 11.21
N GLN A 27 4.46 4.55 10.88
CA GLN A 27 5.89 4.61 10.56
C GLN A 27 6.16 5.37 9.26
N ALA A 28 5.34 5.14 8.23
CA ALA A 28 5.43 5.81 6.95
C ALA A 28 5.17 7.32 7.07
N ASN A 29 4.18 7.73 7.85
CA ASN A 29 3.87 9.13 8.15
C ASN A 29 5.04 9.84 8.83
N LYS A 30 5.72 9.19 9.79
CA LYS A 30 6.95 9.74 10.41
C LYS A 30 8.08 9.94 9.39
N ALA A 31 8.11 9.12 8.35
CA ALA A 31 9.02 9.30 7.23
C ALA A 31 8.52 10.32 6.20
N GLY A 32 7.33 10.93 6.35
CA GLY A 32 6.73 11.84 5.37
C GLY A 32 6.08 11.15 4.17
N LEU A 33 5.71 9.87 4.31
CA LEU A 33 4.95 9.10 3.33
C LEU A 33 3.50 8.99 3.83
N ASN A 34 2.62 9.84 3.31
CA ASN A 34 1.25 9.96 3.80
C ASN A 34 0.27 9.21 2.90
N GLY A 35 -0.69 8.51 3.50
CA GLY A 35 -1.64 7.68 2.76
C GLY A 35 -2.72 7.06 3.62
N ASN A 36 -3.53 6.22 2.99
CA ASN A 36 -4.70 5.59 3.61
C ASN A 36 -4.43 4.12 3.94
N VAL A 37 -5.12 3.62 4.96
CA VAL A 37 -5.06 2.23 5.43
C VAL A 37 -6.24 1.43 4.89
N PHE A 38 -5.98 0.20 4.48
CA PHE A 38 -6.98 -0.74 3.93
C PHE A 38 -6.84 -2.11 4.58
N LYS A 39 -7.96 -2.84 4.67
CA LYS A 39 -8.03 -4.11 5.39
C LYS A 39 -7.38 -5.28 4.65
N SER A 40 -7.20 -5.16 3.33
CA SER A 40 -6.58 -6.19 2.49
C SER A 40 -5.80 -5.59 1.32
N VAL A 41 -4.92 -6.39 0.73
CA VAL A 41 -4.19 -6.05 -0.51
C VAL A 41 -5.17 -5.73 -1.64
N ASN A 42 -6.26 -6.49 -1.77
CA ASN A 42 -7.27 -6.28 -2.79
C ASN A 42 -8.03 -4.96 -2.66
N GLU A 43 -8.40 -4.56 -1.44
CA GLU A 43 -9.03 -3.25 -1.19
C GLU A 43 -8.09 -2.10 -1.54
N ALA A 44 -6.83 -2.17 -1.11
CA ALA A 44 -5.81 -1.18 -1.42
C ALA A 44 -5.58 -1.06 -2.93
N LEU A 45 -5.44 -2.19 -3.63
CA LEU A 45 -5.24 -2.22 -5.07
C LEU A 45 -6.43 -1.62 -5.83
N LYS A 46 -7.66 -1.96 -5.42
CA LYS A 46 -8.87 -1.41 -6.03
C LYS A 46 -8.95 0.11 -5.85
N ALA A 47 -8.60 0.60 -4.65
CA ALA A 47 -8.57 2.03 -4.38
C ALA A 47 -7.48 2.75 -5.18
N ALA A 48 -6.28 2.16 -5.29
CA ALA A 48 -5.17 2.68 -6.09
C ALA A 48 -5.55 2.76 -7.57
N LYS A 49 -6.09 1.67 -8.13
CA LYS A 49 -6.57 1.63 -9.53
C LYS A 49 -7.68 2.63 -9.81
N LYS A 50 -8.59 2.87 -8.85
CA LYS A 50 -9.66 3.86 -8.99
C LYS A 50 -9.13 5.30 -8.96
N SER A 51 -8.06 5.55 -8.21
CA SER A 51 -7.45 6.88 -8.11
C SER A 51 -6.47 7.20 -9.22
N ALA A 52 -5.92 6.18 -9.89
CA ALA A 52 -4.96 6.33 -10.97
C ALA A 52 -5.65 6.73 -12.29
N SER A 53 -5.05 7.68 -12.98
CA SER A 53 -5.35 8.02 -14.37
C SER A 53 -4.63 7.09 -15.34
N LYS A 54 -4.85 7.26 -16.66
CA LYS A 54 -4.25 6.39 -17.70
C LYS A 54 -2.72 6.48 -17.76
N ASP A 55 -2.17 7.62 -17.36
CA ASP A 55 -0.73 7.89 -17.41
C ASP A 55 -0.04 7.64 -16.05
N ASP A 56 -0.80 7.25 -15.02
CA ASP A 56 -0.27 6.95 -13.69
C ASP A 56 0.24 5.52 -13.58
N LEU A 57 1.30 5.34 -12.79
CA LEU A 57 1.83 4.03 -12.43
C LEU A 57 1.34 3.61 -11.04
N VAL A 58 0.65 2.47 -10.96
CA VAL A 58 0.37 1.80 -9.68
C VAL A 58 1.49 0.80 -9.40
N PHE A 59 2.36 1.13 -8.44
CA PHE A 59 3.40 0.23 -7.94
C PHE A 59 2.90 -0.58 -6.74
N VAL A 60 3.00 -1.91 -6.80
CA VAL A 60 2.69 -2.80 -5.68
C VAL A 60 3.95 -3.52 -5.22
N GLY A 61 4.28 -3.44 -3.93
CA GLY A 61 5.51 -4.00 -3.39
C GLY A 61 5.58 -3.99 -1.86
N GLY A 62 6.77 -4.16 -1.31
CA GLY A 62 7.04 -4.23 0.13
C GLY A 62 7.20 -5.64 0.68
N SER A 63 6.54 -6.65 0.08
CA SER A 63 6.65 -8.06 0.45
C SER A 63 6.29 -8.96 -0.73
N THR A 64 6.95 -10.13 -0.84
CA THR A 64 6.58 -11.15 -1.83
C THR A 64 5.14 -11.64 -1.65
N PHE A 65 4.65 -11.70 -0.40
CA PHE A 65 3.28 -12.10 -0.09
C PHE A 65 2.24 -11.07 -0.55
N VAL A 66 2.58 -9.77 -0.48
CA VAL A 66 1.70 -8.70 -1.01
C VAL A 66 1.58 -8.83 -2.52
N VAL A 67 2.67 -9.12 -3.23
CA VAL A 67 2.65 -9.31 -4.68
C VAL A 67 1.85 -10.57 -5.06
N ALA A 68 1.96 -11.65 -4.28
CA ALA A 68 1.25 -12.90 -4.52
C ALA A 68 -0.27 -12.76 -4.42
N GLU A 69 -0.81 -11.87 -3.57
CA GLU A 69 -2.26 -11.65 -3.44
C GLU A 69 -2.88 -10.81 -4.56
N VAL A 70 -2.06 -10.23 -5.44
CA VAL A 70 -2.51 -9.43 -6.59
C VAL A 70 -2.71 -10.27 -7.85
N VAL A 71 -2.12 -11.47 -7.91
CA VAL A 71 -2.11 -12.39 -9.06
C VAL A 71 -3.12 -13.51 -8.84
#